data_AF-A0A7C1N7U4-F1
#
_entry.id   AF-A0A7C1N7U4-F1
#
_cell.length_a   1.000
_cell.length_b   1.000
_cell.length_c   1.000
_cell.angle_alpha   90.00
_cell.angle_beta   90.00
_cell.angle_gamma   90.00
#
_symmetry.space_group_name_H-M   'P 1'
#
loop_
_entity.id
_entity.type
_entity.pdbx_description
1 polymer ?
#
loop_
_entity_poly.entity_id
_entity_poly.type
_entity_poly.pdbx_seq_one_letter_code
_entity_poly.pdbx_strand_id
1 'polypeptide(L)'
;MTENKKISLRDILETEEIETSAPSRIDMGGTLDIGTFFYPLRHLVPCTFNIAINLRTKVSLRPFQKGMVKISSKGFKSATYPLEHAPFDHPLGLMFAIASYFNAEGIHINI
;
A
#
# COMPACT_ATOMS: atom_id res chain seq x y z
N MET A 1 -15.43 -10.46 -34.01
CA MET A 1 -14.34 -10.64 -33.02
C MET A 1 -14.42 -9.46 -32.08
N THR A 2 -15.22 -9.55 -31.03
CA THR A 2 -15.29 -8.53 -29.98
C THR A 2 -14.07 -8.72 -29.10
N GLU A 3 -13.10 -7.81 -29.19
CA GLU A 3 -12.03 -7.71 -28.21
C GLU A 3 -12.67 -7.61 -26.82
N ASN A 4 -12.35 -8.56 -25.94
CA ASN A 4 -12.65 -8.43 -24.52
C ASN A 4 -11.88 -7.21 -24.00
N LYS A 5 -12.56 -6.06 -23.89
CA LYS A 5 -11.99 -4.87 -23.26
C LYS A 5 -11.61 -5.25 -21.83
N LYS A 6 -10.31 -5.33 -21.56
CA LYS A 6 -9.78 -5.62 -20.23
C LYS A 6 -10.23 -4.49 -19.30
N ILE A 7 -11.10 -4.80 -18.35
CA ILE A 7 -11.59 -3.84 -17.35
C ILE A 7 -10.36 -3.35 -16.57
N SER A 8 -10.14 -2.03 -16.58
CA SER A 8 -9.06 -1.41 -15.82
C SER A 8 -9.51 -1.11 -14.39
N LEU A 9 -8.55 -0.99 -13.45
CA LEU A 9 -8.86 -0.60 -12.07
C LEU A 9 -9.60 0.73 -12.01
N ARG A 10 -9.25 1.67 -12.89
CA ARG A 10 -9.95 2.95 -13.01
C ARG A 10 -11.42 2.78 -13.41
N ASP A 11 -11.74 1.91 -14.36
CA ASP A 11 -13.13 1.68 -14.79
C ASP A 11 -14.01 1.19 -13.62
N ILE A 12 -13.44 0.38 -12.72
CA ILE A 12 -14.12 -0.07 -11.49
C ILE A 12 -14.34 1.13 -10.56
N LEU A 13 -13.31 1.94 -10.34
CA LEU A 13 -13.34 3.08 -9.42
C LEU A 13 -14.24 4.23 -9.91
N GLU A 14 -14.52 4.32 -11.21
CA GLU A 14 -15.52 5.27 -11.76
C GLU A 14 -16.95 4.93 -11.32
N THR A 15 -17.22 3.68 -10.94
CA THR A 15 -18.54 3.24 -10.46
C THR A 15 -18.66 3.25 -8.93
N GLU A 16 -17.59 2.92 -8.22
CA GLU A 16 -17.60 2.81 -6.76
C GLU A 16 -16.22 3.18 -6.17
N GLU A 17 -16.22 4.00 -5.13
CA GLU A 17 -15.02 4.26 -4.33
C GLU A 17 -14.74 3.08 -3.40
N ILE A 18 -13.50 2.57 -3.41
CA ILE A 18 -13.08 1.49 -2.52
C ILE A 18 -12.42 2.09 -1.28
N GLU A 19 -12.97 1.80 -0.11
CA GLU A 19 -12.38 2.17 1.18
C GLU A 19 -11.91 0.94 1.95
N THR A 20 -10.75 1.04 2.58
CA THR A 20 -10.21 -0.01 3.45
C THR A 20 -9.46 0.59 4.63
N SER A 21 -9.12 -0.26 5.61
CA SER A 21 -8.28 0.16 6.73
C SER A 21 -7.45 -0.99 7.30
N ALA A 22 -6.24 -0.67 7.75
CA ALA A 22 -5.35 -1.61 8.43
C ALA A 22 -5.08 -1.12 9.87
N PRO A 23 -5.13 -2.00 10.88
CA PRO A 23 -4.78 -1.65 12.24
C PRO A 23 -3.25 -1.61 12.44
N SER A 24 -2.80 -0.73 13.32
CA SER A 24 -1.49 -0.82 13.97
C SER A 24 -1.49 -1.97 14.97
N ARG A 25 -0.30 -2.35 15.43
CA ARG A 25 -0.10 -3.46 16.37
C ARG A 25 0.80 -3.06 17.54
N ILE A 26 0.57 -3.70 18.68
CA ILE A 26 1.55 -3.80 19.76
C ILE A 26 2.32 -5.10 19.54
N ASP A 27 3.64 -5.04 19.73
CA ASP A 27 4.56 -6.16 19.54
C ASP A 27 5.38 -6.42 20.81
N MET A 28 5.39 -7.67 21.25
CA MET A 28 6.28 -8.17 22.28
C MET A 28 7.10 -9.32 21.69
N GLY A 29 8.42 -9.13 21.62
CA GLY A 29 9.34 -10.11 21.05
C GLY A 29 9.72 -9.86 19.58
N GLY A 30 9.31 -8.77 18.95
CA GLY A 30 9.60 -8.41 17.55
C GLY A 30 11.06 -8.20 17.14
N THR A 31 12.04 -8.53 17.97
CA THR A 31 13.43 -8.69 17.53
C THR A 31 13.69 -10.14 17.07
N LEU A 32 12.91 -11.07 17.59
CA LEU A 32 13.08 -12.51 17.40
C LEU A 32 12.54 -13.02 16.05
N ASP A 33 11.77 -12.22 15.33
CA ASP A 33 11.30 -12.49 13.95
C ASP A 33 12.29 -12.01 12.87
N ILE A 34 13.29 -11.20 13.24
CA ILE A 34 14.38 -10.81 12.34
C ILE A 34 15.28 -12.03 12.12
N GLY A 35 15.55 -12.37 10.86
CA GLY A 35 16.32 -13.57 10.49
C GLY A 35 17.66 -13.71 11.23
N THR A 36 18.39 -12.61 11.44
CA THR A 36 19.66 -12.58 12.19
C THR A 36 19.53 -13.13 13.62
N PHE A 37 18.39 -12.96 14.27
CA PHE A 37 18.13 -13.47 15.63
C PHE A 37 17.31 -14.75 15.62
N PHE A 38 16.33 -14.86 14.71
CA PHE A 38 15.50 -16.05 14.58
C PHE A 38 16.33 -17.31 14.30
N TYR A 39 17.22 -17.26 13.31
CA TYR A 39 17.91 -18.47 12.85
C TYR A 39 18.85 -19.07 13.92
N PRO A 40 19.71 -18.29 14.61
CA PRO A 40 20.55 -18.84 15.67
C PRO A 40 19.74 -19.35 16.87
N LEU A 41 18.65 -18.66 17.23
CA LEU A 41 17.86 -18.96 18.42
C LEU A 41 16.76 -19.98 18.18
N ARG A 42 16.57 -20.47 16.94
CA ARG A 42 15.47 -21.39 16.57
C ARG A 42 15.32 -22.59 17.50
N HIS A 43 16.43 -23.12 18.03
CA HIS A 43 16.45 -24.24 18.98
C HIS A 43 15.76 -23.94 20.33
N LEU A 44 15.59 -22.65 20.66
CA LEU A 44 14.86 -22.16 21.83
C LEU A 44 13.40 -21.82 21.54
N VAL A 45 12.92 -22.07 20.31
CA VAL A 45 11.54 -21.79 19.89
C VAL A 45 11.14 -20.33 20.15
N PRO A 46 11.87 -19.36 19.57
CA PRO A 46 11.54 -17.94 19.72
C PRO A 46 10.13 -17.68 19.19
N CYS A 47 9.35 -16.87 19.93
CA CYS A 47 8.01 -16.49 19.55
C CYS A 47 7.81 -14.98 19.70
N THR A 48 6.82 -14.46 18.96
CA THR A 48 6.35 -13.08 19.10
C THR A 48 4.91 -13.09 19.54
N PHE A 49 4.53 -12.08 20.32
CA PHE A 49 3.15 -11.85 20.71
C PHE A 49 2.72 -10.50 20.15
N ASN A 50 1.69 -10.53 19.30
CA ASN A 50 1.22 -9.36 18.56
C ASN A 50 -0.29 -9.20 18.75
N ILE A 51 -0.73 -7.97 19.03
CA ILE A 51 -2.15 -7.62 19.09
C ILE A 51 -2.42 -6.42 18.19
N ALA A 52 -3.41 -6.55 17.31
CA ALA A 52 -3.96 -5.43 16.56
C ALA A 52 -4.75 -4.50 17.49
N ILE A 53 -4.49 -3.20 17.41
CA ILE A 53 -5.18 -2.18 18.20
C ILE A 53 -6.09 -1.33 17.33
N ASN A 54 -7.05 -0.64 17.94
CA ASN A 54 -7.97 0.25 17.23
C ASN A 54 -7.33 1.62 16.86
N LEU A 55 -6.06 1.61 16.49
CA LEU A 55 -5.35 2.70 15.83
C LEU A 55 -5.17 2.27 14.38
N ARG A 56 -5.83 2.94 13.43
CA ARG A 56 -5.94 2.43 12.06
C ARG A 56 -5.51 3.47 11.04
N THR A 57 -4.80 3.02 10.02
CA THR A 57 -4.63 3.76 8.77
C THR A 57 -5.80 3.42 7.87
N LYS A 58 -6.49 4.44 7.36
CA LYS A 58 -7.56 4.28 6.37
C LYS A 58 -7.00 4.61 5.00
N VAL A 59 -7.44 3.90 3.98
CA VAL A 59 -7.06 4.18 2.60
C VAL A 59 -8.33 4.18 1.76
N SER A 60 -8.46 5.18 0.90
CA SER A 60 -9.48 5.17 -0.14
C SER A 60 -8.86 5.28 -1.53
N LEU A 61 -9.47 4.57 -2.49
CA LEU A 61 -9.07 4.56 -3.88
C LEU A 61 -10.14 5.24 -4.72
N ARG A 62 -9.76 6.28 -5.45
CA ARG A 62 -10.63 7.04 -6.34
C ARG A 62 -10.11 7.01 -7.78
N PRO A 63 -10.98 7.15 -8.78
CA PRO A 63 -10.52 7.29 -10.16
C PRO A 63 -9.75 8.60 -10.32
N PHE A 64 -8.72 8.58 -11.16
CA PHE A 64 -7.88 9.73 -11.47
C PHE A 64 -7.43 9.74 -12.94
N GLN A 65 -6.59 10.69 -13.32
CA GLN A 65 -6.10 10.85 -14.68
C GLN A 65 -5.37 9.59 -15.18
N LYS A 66 -5.75 9.09 -16.36
CA LYS A 66 -5.19 7.89 -17.00
C LYS A 66 -3.66 8.02 -17.12
N GLY A 67 -2.93 6.93 -16.87
CA GLY A 67 -1.46 6.91 -16.88
C GLY A 67 -0.79 7.56 -15.66
N MET A 68 -1.56 8.26 -14.81
CA MET A 68 -1.04 8.95 -13.65
C MET A 68 -1.45 8.23 -12.37
N VAL A 69 -0.62 8.37 -11.33
CA VAL A 69 -0.97 8.01 -9.96
C VAL A 69 -0.80 9.23 -9.08
N LYS A 70 -1.84 9.53 -8.30
CA LYS A 70 -1.83 10.57 -7.28
C LYS A 70 -1.83 9.92 -5.90
N ILE A 71 -1.00 10.42 -5.00
CA ILE A 71 -0.96 9.97 -3.61
C ILE A 71 -1.15 11.18 -2.69
N SER A 72 -2.10 11.07 -1.78
CA SER A 72 -2.36 12.03 -0.71
C SER A 72 -2.26 11.33 0.62
N SER A 73 -1.57 11.94 1.58
CA SER A 73 -1.49 11.45 2.95
C SER A 73 -1.51 12.63 3.90
N LYS A 74 -2.22 12.51 5.02
CA LYS A 74 -2.15 13.52 6.09
C LYS A 74 -0.70 13.73 6.53
N GLY A 75 -0.26 14.99 6.64
CA GLY A 75 1.09 15.36 7.06
C GLY A 75 2.14 15.42 5.93
N PHE A 76 1.78 15.07 4.70
CA PHE A 76 2.67 15.14 3.54
C PHE A 76 2.06 15.96 2.41
N LYS A 77 2.90 16.62 1.61
CA LYS A 77 2.45 17.23 0.37
C LYS A 77 2.01 16.12 -0.59
N SER A 78 0.78 16.22 -1.10
CA SER A 78 0.30 15.28 -2.13
C SER A 78 1.18 15.36 -3.36
N ALA A 79 1.41 14.23 -4.01
CA ALA A 79 2.26 14.15 -5.19
C ALA A 79 1.60 13.33 -6.29
N THR A 80 1.90 13.67 -7.54
CA THR A 80 1.32 13.06 -8.73
C THR A 80 2.43 12.82 -9.74
N TYR A 81 2.53 11.59 -10.24
CA TYR A 81 3.54 11.20 -11.24
C TYR A 81 2.92 10.24 -12.27
N PRO A 82 3.48 10.19 -13.49
CA PRO A 82 3.23 9.06 -14.39
C PRO A 82 3.63 7.76 -13.70
N LEU A 83 2.83 6.70 -13.83
CA LEU A 83 3.09 5.44 -13.12
C LEU A 83 4.48 4.87 -13.43
N GLU A 84 4.89 4.93 -14.70
CA GLU A 84 6.19 4.43 -15.19
C GLU A 84 7.39 5.20 -14.62
N HIS A 85 7.18 6.43 -14.16
CA HIS A 85 8.23 7.34 -13.68
C HIS A 85 8.02 7.72 -12.20
N ALA A 86 7.23 6.94 -11.47
CA ALA A 86 6.90 7.24 -10.08
C ALA A 86 8.14 7.08 -9.18
N PRO A 87 8.52 8.09 -8.38
CA PRO A 87 9.74 8.04 -7.57
C PRO A 87 9.55 7.17 -6.33
N PHE A 88 10.53 6.30 -6.06
CA PHE A 88 10.55 5.47 -4.85
C PHE A 88 11.37 6.10 -3.71
N ASP A 89 12.20 7.10 -4.02
CA ASP A 89 12.99 7.90 -3.09
C ASP A 89 12.26 9.20 -2.64
N HIS A 90 10.93 9.14 -2.61
CA HIS A 90 10.07 10.22 -2.13
C HIS A 90 9.48 9.87 -0.75
N PRO A 91 9.06 10.82 0.11
CA PRO A 91 8.38 10.51 1.37
C PRO A 91 7.10 9.64 1.23
N LEU A 92 6.48 9.66 0.04
CA LEU A 92 5.34 8.79 -0.34
C LEU A 92 5.77 7.62 -1.23
N GLY A 93 7.07 7.36 -1.33
CA GLY A 93 7.69 6.43 -2.28
C GLY A 93 7.23 4.99 -2.10
N LEU A 94 6.98 4.54 -0.87
CA LEU A 94 6.40 3.22 -0.61
C LEU A 94 5.06 3.03 -1.34
N MET A 95 4.22 4.06 -1.32
CA MET A 95 2.89 3.97 -1.94
C MET A 95 2.98 4.08 -3.46
N PHE A 96 3.95 4.83 -3.99
CA PHE A 96 4.28 4.81 -5.43
C PHE A 96 4.82 3.44 -5.87
N ALA A 97 5.66 2.80 -5.07
CA ALA A 97 6.16 1.46 -5.33
C ALA A 97 5.03 0.41 -5.33
N ILE A 98 4.08 0.51 -4.40
CA ILE A 98 2.89 -0.34 -4.37
C ILE A 98 2.04 -0.14 -5.64
N ALA A 99 1.79 1.12 -6.03
CA ALA A 99 1.04 1.40 -7.25
C ALA A 99 1.74 0.82 -8.49
N SER A 100 3.06 0.98 -8.59
CA SER A 100 3.88 0.43 -9.67
C SER A 100 3.84 -1.11 -9.70
N TYR A 101 3.99 -1.76 -8.54
CA TYR A 101 3.95 -3.22 -8.41
C TYR A 101 2.64 -3.83 -8.92
N PHE A 102 1.50 -3.19 -8.61
CA PHE A 102 0.18 -3.64 -9.07
C PHE A 102 -0.22 -3.09 -10.45
N ASN A 103 0.65 -2.34 -11.12
CA ASN A 103 0.34 -1.61 -12.35
C ASN A 103 -0.94 -0.75 -12.24
N ALA A 104 -1.09 -0.09 -11.09
CA ALA A 104 -2.29 0.64 -10.70
C ALA A 104 -2.23 2.10 -11.18
N GLU A 105 -2.42 2.30 -12.49
CA GLU A 105 -2.53 3.63 -13.09
C GLU A 105 -3.96 4.18 -13.05
N GLY A 106 -4.11 5.50 -13.21
CA GLY A 106 -5.42 6.12 -13.31
C GLY A 106 -6.14 6.22 -11.97
N ILE A 107 -5.41 6.21 -10.85
CA ILE A 107 -5.98 6.20 -9.50
C ILE A 107 -5.41 7.29 -8.60
N HIS A 108 -6.21 7.69 -7.62
CA HIS A 108 -5.81 8.50 -6.47
C HIS A 108 -5.88 7.64 -5.22
N ILE A 109 -4.72 7.42 -4.60
CA ILE A 109 -4.59 6.76 -3.30
C ILE A 109 -4.62 7.83 -2.21
N ASN A 110 -5.62 7.80 -1.35
CA ASN A 110 -5.78 8.74 -0.25
C ASN A 110 -5.63 8.02 1.09
N ILE A 111 -4.71 8.50 1.95
CA ILE A 111 -4.25 7.88 3.20
C ILE A 111 -4.49 8.80 4.40
#